data_AF-A0A6L5ERM3-F1
#
_entry.id   AF-A0A6L5ERM3-F1
#
_cell.length_a   1.000
_cell.length_b   1.000
_cell.length_c   1.000
_cell.angle_alpha   90.00
_cell.angle_beta   90.00
_cell.angle_gamma   90.00
#
_symmetry.space_group_name_H-M   'P 1'
#
loop_
_entity.id
_entity.type
_entity.pdbx_description
1 polymer ?
#
loop_
_entity_poly.entity_id
_entity_poly.type
_entity_poly.pdbx_seq_one_letter_code
_entity_poly.pdbx_strand_id
1 'polypeptide(L)'
;MNAPARRSGLSPRASLTLLRDQLHVVVPVLTVGEGNPQLAQLLATLRTTAAGMADLLAAAEPTAQAAIGAGLEHAVAGEYNESRTEFLIAYRRLSILLHQHPDRRASAAGERTQRWQPPR
;
A
#
# COMPACT_ATOMS: atom_id res chain seq x y z
N MET A 1 -7.75 -23.47 7.06
CA MET A 1 -7.49 -22.80 8.35
C MET A 1 -7.52 -21.31 8.11
N ASN A 2 -8.44 -20.59 8.76
CA ASN A 2 -8.76 -19.18 8.48
C ASN A 2 -7.95 -18.21 9.37
N ALA A 3 -7.38 -17.21 8.70
CA ALA A 3 -6.65 -15.98 9.09
C ALA A 3 -6.60 -15.50 10.56
N PRO A 4 -5.43 -15.00 11.02
CA PRO A 4 -5.34 -14.03 12.10
C PRO A 4 -5.14 -12.60 11.55
N ALA A 5 -6.19 -12.00 10.99
CA ALA A 5 -6.19 -10.57 10.63
C ALA A 5 -6.99 -9.76 11.65
N ARG A 6 -6.48 -9.62 12.88
CA ARG A 6 -7.08 -8.73 13.90
C ARG A 6 -6.01 -8.11 14.80
N ARG A 7 -5.25 -7.13 14.31
CA ARG A 7 -4.56 -6.16 15.18
C ARG A 7 -4.72 -4.70 14.77
N SER A 8 -5.38 -4.42 13.64
CA SER A 8 -5.82 -3.08 13.25
C SER A 8 -7.24 -3.25 12.73
N GLY A 9 -8.22 -2.49 13.20
CA GLY A 9 -9.63 -2.61 12.79
C GLY A 9 -9.92 -2.29 11.31
N LEU A 10 -8.89 -2.24 10.46
CA LEU A 10 -8.94 -1.96 9.04
C LEU A 10 -9.14 -3.26 8.25
N SER A 11 -9.93 -3.18 7.18
CA SER A 11 -10.03 -4.26 6.20
C SER A 11 -8.67 -4.49 5.51
N PRO A 12 -8.38 -5.69 4.98
CA PRO A 12 -7.15 -5.94 4.24
C PRO A 12 -6.88 -4.93 3.13
N ARG A 13 -7.93 -4.52 2.38
CA ARG A 13 -7.81 -3.48 1.35
C ARG A 13 -7.46 -2.11 1.94
N ALA A 14 -8.09 -1.71 3.04
CA ALA A 14 -7.79 -0.43 3.70
C ALA A 14 -6.35 -0.41 4.22
N SER A 15 -5.85 -1.54 4.73
CA SER A 15 -4.46 -1.73 5.13
C SER A 15 -3.49 -1.53 3.96
N LEU A 16 -3.73 -2.19 2.82
CA LEU A 16 -2.91 -2.04 1.61
C LEU A 16 -3.00 -0.63 1.00
N THR A 17 -4.17 0.02 1.12
CA THR A 17 -4.39 1.40 0.68
C THR A 17 -3.57 2.37 1.52
N LEU A 18 -3.58 2.22 2.85
CA LEU A 18 -2.75 3.01 3.75
C LEU A 18 -1.26 2.92 3.39
N LEU A 19 -0.78 1.70 3.12
CA LEU A 19 0.63 1.49 2.77
C LEU A 19 0.99 2.15 1.43
N ARG A 20 0.12 2.02 0.42
CA ARG A 20 0.26 2.73 -0.86
C ARG A 20 0.33 4.25 -0.65
N ASP A 21 -0.54 4.79 0.20
CA ASP A 21 -0.61 6.23 0.46
C ASP A 21 0.62 6.74 1.21
N GLN A 22 1.17 5.96 2.15
CA GLN A 22 2.45 6.26 2.79
C GLN A 22 3.59 6.29 1.77
N LEU A 23 3.67 5.33 0.84
CA LEU A 23 4.66 5.31 -0.23
C LEU A 23 4.53 6.53 -1.15
N HIS A 24 3.29 6.94 -1.46
CA HIS A 24 3.01 8.13 -2.26
C HIS A 24 3.54 9.42 -1.61
N VAL A 25 3.60 9.48 -0.28
CA VAL A 25 4.17 10.61 0.47
C VAL A 25 5.69 10.52 0.57
N VAL A 26 6.25 9.33 0.86
CA VAL A 26 7.69 9.14 1.06
C VAL A 26 8.50 9.37 -0.22
N VAL A 27 8.02 8.89 -1.37
CA VAL A 27 8.76 8.97 -2.65
C VAL A 27 9.10 10.42 -3.06
N PRO A 28 8.15 11.38 -3.04
CA PRO A 28 8.47 12.78 -3.28
C PRO A 28 9.44 13.37 -2.25
N VAL A 29 9.29 13.03 -0.96
CA VAL A 29 10.18 13.53 0.10
C VAL A 29 11.63 13.10 -0.14
N LEU A 30 11.85 11.86 -0.57
CA LEU A 30 13.17 11.36 -0.98
C LEU A 30 13.72 12.07 -2.23
N THR A 31 12.87 12.67 -3.05
CA THR A 31 13.25 13.36 -4.30
C THR A 31 13.65 14.81 -4.07
N VAL A 32 13.02 15.51 -3.11
CA VAL A 32 13.32 16.92 -2.83
C VAL A 32 14.64 17.11 -2.07
N GLY A 33 15.21 16.03 -1.50
CA GLY A 33 16.61 15.97 -1.09
C GLY A 33 16.86 15.54 0.36
N GLU A 34 18.14 15.27 0.64
CA GLU A 34 18.68 14.95 1.96
C GLU A 34 18.51 16.16 2.89
N GLY A 35 17.85 15.96 4.04
CA GLY A 35 17.66 17.02 5.04
C GLY A 35 16.21 17.39 5.35
N ASN A 36 15.22 16.70 4.78
CA ASN A 36 13.86 16.83 5.28
C ASN A 36 13.79 16.29 6.73
N PRO A 37 13.49 17.12 7.74
CA PRO A 37 13.51 16.70 9.14
C PRO A 37 12.46 15.63 9.45
N GLN A 38 11.45 15.46 8.59
CA GLN A 38 10.38 14.47 8.76
C GLN A 38 10.70 13.13 8.09
N LEU A 39 11.74 13.03 7.26
CA LEU A 39 12.03 11.80 6.51
C LEU A 39 12.24 10.59 7.43
N ALA A 40 13.01 10.77 8.51
CA ALA A 40 13.24 9.70 9.49
C ALA A 40 11.93 9.20 10.12
N GLN A 41 11.02 10.12 10.47
CA GLN A 41 9.72 9.79 11.04
C GLN A 41 8.81 9.08 10.03
N LEU A 42 8.81 9.52 8.77
CA LEU A 42 8.04 8.90 7.70
C LEU A 42 8.53 7.47 7.42
N LEU A 43 9.84 7.26 7.34
CA LEU A 43 10.45 5.94 7.17
C LEU A 43 10.17 5.01 8.36
N ALA A 44 10.24 5.53 9.59
CA ALA A 44 9.88 4.76 10.79
C ALA A 44 8.41 4.34 10.77
N THR A 45 7.51 5.25 10.40
CA THR A 45 6.07 4.98 10.29
C THR A 45 5.77 3.94 9.20
N LEU A 46 6.43 4.06 8.04
CA LEU A 46 6.35 3.09 6.95
C LEU A 46 6.82 1.70 7.40
N ARG A 47 7.97 1.62 8.09
CA ARG A 47 8.51 0.38 8.65
C ARG A 47 7.53 -0.28 9.61
N THR A 48 6.99 0.48 10.57
CA THR A 48 6.01 -0.04 11.55
C THR A 48 4.75 -0.55 10.84
N THR A 49 4.26 0.19 9.85
CA THR A 49 3.06 -0.19 9.08
C THR A 49 3.31 -1.46 8.28
N ALA A 50 4.43 -1.53 7.54
CA ALA A 50 4.81 -2.70 6.75
C ALA A 50 5.00 -3.95 7.63
N ALA A 51 5.66 -3.82 8.78
CA ALA A 51 5.83 -4.91 9.74
C ALA A 51 4.48 -5.40 10.30
N GLY A 52 3.55 -4.49 10.61
CA GLY A 52 2.20 -4.82 11.05
C GLY A 52 1.33 -5.50 9.98
N MET A 53 1.75 -5.47 8.72
CA MET A 53 1.04 -6.02 7.57
C MET A 53 1.85 -7.09 6.81
N ALA A 54 2.95 -7.58 7.39
CA ALA A 54 3.90 -8.45 6.70
C ALA A 54 3.25 -9.70 6.11
N ASP A 55 2.43 -10.42 6.90
CA ASP A 55 1.72 -11.63 6.45
C ASP A 55 0.73 -11.32 5.31
N LEU A 56 0.05 -10.18 5.39
CA LEU A 56 -0.89 -9.75 4.36
C LEU A 56 -0.16 -9.41 3.06
N LEU A 57 0.96 -8.70 3.14
CA LEU A 57 1.79 -8.38 1.98
C LEU A 57 2.38 -9.65 1.35
N ALA A 58 2.90 -10.57 2.16
CA ALA A 58 3.44 -11.84 1.70
C ALA A 58 2.42 -12.65 0.89
N ALA A 59 1.16 -12.65 1.35
CA ALA A 59 0.08 -13.36 0.68
C ALA A 59 -0.48 -12.63 -0.55
N ALA A 60 -0.61 -11.30 -0.48
CA ALA A 60 -1.32 -10.52 -1.50
C ALA A 60 -0.40 -10.00 -2.61
N GLU A 61 0.81 -9.53 -2.27
CA GLU A 61 1.77 -9.02 -3.24
C GLU A 61 3.23 -9.12 -2.72
N PRO A 62 3.88 -10.30 -2.86
CA PRO A 62 5.20 -10.56 -2.29
C PRO A 62 6.30 -9.68 -2.93
N THR A 63 6.14 -9.28 -4.19
CA THR A 63 7.07 -8.34 -4.83
C THR A 63 7.02 -6.96 -4.19
N ALA A 64 5.84 -6.46 -3.78
CA ALA A 64 5.76 -5.20 -3.04
C ALA A 64 6.40 -5.33 -1.65
N GLN A 65 6.24 -6.47 -0.98
CA GLN A 65 6.90 -6.71 0.30
C GLN A 65 8.42 -6.63 0.18
N ALA A 66 9.00 -7.33 -0.80
CA ALA A 66 10.44 -7.35 -1.03
C ALA A 66 10.97 -5.94 -1.34
N ALA A 67 10.30 -5.19 -2.22
CA ALA A 67 10.68 -3.83 -2.57
C ALA A 67 10.57 -2.87 -1.36
N ILE A 68 9.56 -3.00 -0.50
CA ILE A 68 9.50 -2.20 0.74
C ILE A 68 10.66 -2.53 1.66
N GLY A 69 11.02 -3.81 1.80
CA GLY A 69 12.18 -4.25 2.57
C GLY A 69 13.47 -3.62 2.06
N ALA A 70 13.79 -3.82 0.77
CA ALA A 70 14.97 -3.26 0.12
C ALA A 70 15.01 -1.72 0.23
N GLY A 71 13.88 -1.05 -0.02
CA GLY A 71 13.81 0.40 0.09
C GLY A 71 14.10 0.93 1.50
N LEU A 72 13.69 0.21 2.54
CA LEU A 72 14.00 0.54 3.93
C LEU A 72 15.46 0.25 4.30
N GLU A 73 16.07 -0.79 3.72
CA GLU A 73 17.50 -1.11 3.90
C GLU A 73 18.37 -0.03 3.25
N HIS A 74 18.11 0.34 2.00
CA HIS A 74 18.78 1.44 1.31
C HIS A 74 18.64 2.77 2.07
N ALA A 75 17.44 3.07 2.61
CA ALA A 75 17.23 4.29 3.39
C ALA A 75 18.10 4.35 4.66
N VAL A 76 18.36 3.20 5.30
CA VAL A 76 19.26 3.11 6.46
C VAL A 76 20.72 3.34 6.05
N ALA A 77 21.10 2.88 4.85
CA ALA A 77 22.43 3.09 4.29
C ALA A 77 22.67 4.51 3.74
N GLY A 78 21.64 5.37 3.70
CA GLY A 78 21.71 6.69 3.06
C GLY A 78 21.62 6.65 1.53
N GLU A 79 21.28 5.50 0.96
CA GLU A 79 21.15 5.25 -0.47
C GLU A 79 19.75 5.68 -0.95
N TYR A 80 19.48 6.99 -0.89
CA TYR A 80 18.12 7.51 -1.08
C TYR A 80 17.57 7.36 -2.51
N ASN A 81 18.44 7.27 -3.51
CA ASN A 81 18.03 7.04 -4.90
C ASN A 81 17.55 5.60 -5.11
N GLU A 82 18.25 4.65 -4.53
CA GLU A 82 17.95 3.22 -4.49
C GLU A 82 16.67 3.01 -3.68
N SER A 83 16.60 3.60 -2.49
CA SER A 83 15.39 3.60 -1.64
C SER A 83 14.15 4.10 -2.39
N ARG A 84 14.29 5.22 -3.10
CA ARG A 84 13.22 5.78 -3.93
C ARG A 84 12.79 4.83 -5.04
N THR A 85 13.74 4.19 -5.71
CA THR A 85 13.46 3.24 -6.80
C THR A 85 12.62 2.07 -6.29
N GLU A 86 13.03 1.49 -5.17
CA GLU A 86 12.32 0.37 -4.54
C GLU A 86 10.91 0.78 -4.05
N PHE A 87 10.78 1.94 -3.42
CA PHE A 87 9.46 2.44 -2.99
C PHE A 87 8.52 2.74 -4.18
N LEU A 88 9.06 3.20 -5.31
CA LEU A 88 8.28 3.36 -6.54
C LEU A 88 7.78 2.02 -7.10
N ILE A 89 8.60 0.96 -7.03
CA ILE A 89 8.21 -0.39 -7.44
C ILE A 89 7.05 -0.87 -6.55
N ALA A 90 7.21 -0.78 -5.22
CA ALA A 90 6.17 -1.16 -4.27
C ALA A 90 4.86 -0.38 -4.50
N TYR A 91 4.95 0.95 -4.67
CA TYR A 91 3.79 1.80 -4.93
C TYR A 91 3.02 1.36 -6.18
N ARG A 92 3.73 1.08 -7.28
CA ARG A 92 3.11 0.63 -8.54
C ARG A 92 2.42 -0.71 -8.37
N ARG A 93 3.08 -1.68 -7.73
CA ARG A 93 2.51 -3.02 -7.46
C ARG A 93 1.22 -2.94 -6.65
N LEU A 94 1.24 -2.18 -5.55
CA LEU A 94 0.04 -1.99 -4.72
C LEU A 94 -1.07 -1.25 -5.46
N SER A 95 -0.74 -0.25 -6.29
CA SER A 95 -1.72 0.47 -7.09
C SER A 95 -2.43 -0.46 -8.10
N ILE A 96 -1.68 -1.35 -8.76
CA ILE A 96 -2.22 -2.35 -9.68
C ILE A 96 -3.14 -3.33 -8.94
N LEU A 97 -2.67 -3.90 -7.83
CA LEU A 97 -3.45 -4.84 -7.01
C LEU A 97 -4.78 -4.21 -6.56
N LEU A 98 -4.72 -2.98 -6.05
CA LEU A 98 -5.89 -2.25 -5.57
C LEU A 98 -6.84 -1.85 -6.70
N HIS A 99 -6.35 -1.66 -7.92
CA HIS A 99 -7.18 -1.38 -9.09
C HIS A 99 -7.89 -2.64 -9.62
N GLN A 100 -7.19 -3.77 -9.69
CA GLN A 100 -7.71 -5.03 -10.24
C GLN A 100 -8.75 -5.71 -9.34
N HIS A 101 -8.72 -5.45 -8.03
CA HIS A 101 -9.65 -6.02 -7.06
C HIS A 101 -10.48 -4.95 -6.36
N PRO A 102 -11.38 -4.24 -7.07
CA PRO A 102 -12.26 -3.28 -6.42
C PRO A 102 -13.15 -3.99 -5.39
N ASP A 103 -13.36 -3.36 -4.24
CA ASP A 103 -14.28 -3.87 -3.22
C ASP A 103 -15.69 -3.96 -3.82
N ARG A 104 -16.10 -5.16 -4.25
CA ARG A 104 -17.44 -5.40 -4.84
C ARG A 104 -18.58 -4.89 -3.95
N ARG A 105 -18.35 -4.81 -2.63
CA ARG A 105 -19.33 -4.36 -1.65
C ARG A 105 -19.70 -2.87 -1.78
N ALA A 106 -18.79 -2.02 -2.28
CA ALA A 106 -19.08 -0.61 -2.54
C ALA A 106 -19.77 -0.41 -3.91
N SER A 107 -19.37 -1.17 -4.94
CA SER A 107 -19.98 -1.10 -6.26
C SER A 107 -21.45 -1.53 -6.28
N ALA A 108 -21.83 -2.51 -5.46
CA ALA A 108 -23.22 -3.00 -5.38
C ALA A 108 -24.21 -2.00 -4.73
N ALA A 109 -23.73 -1.02 -3.95
CA ALA A 109 -24.59 -0.01 -3.34
C ALA A 109 -25.03 1.09 -4.32
N GLY A 110 -24.33 1.22 -5.47
CA GLY A 110 -24.64 2.20 -6.51
C GLY A 110 -25.51 1.65 -7.66
N GLU A 111 -25.66 0.34 -7.79
CA GLU A 111 -26.56 -0.27 -8.77
C GLU A 111 -28.01 -0.08 -8.31
N ARG A 112 -28.61 1.04 -8.69
CA ARG A 112 -30.08 1.12 -8.81
C ARG A 112 -30.47 -0.01 -9.75
N THR A 113 -31.07 -1.04 -9.20
CA THR A 113 -31.77 -2.09 -9.92
C THR A 113 -32.75 -1.43 -10.90
N GLN A 114 -32.34 -1.28 -12.16
CA GLN A 114 -33.27 -0.94 -13.23
C GLN A 114 -34.19 -2.14 -13.37
N ARG A 115 -35.37 -2.05 -12.75
CA ARG A 115 -36.44 -3.04 -12.94
C ARG A 115 -36.74 -3.07 -14.44
N TRP A 116 -36.46 -4.21 -15.06
CA TRP A 116 -36.94 -4.54 -16.39
C TRP A 116 -38.43 -4.25 -16.48
N GLN A 117 -38.82 -3.32 -17.35
CA GLN A 117 -40.21 -3.14 -17.77
C GLN A 117 -40.42 -3.96 -19.04
N PRO A 118 -41.40 -4.88 -19.08
CA PRO A 118 -41.72 -5.59 -20.31
C PRO A 118 -42.36 -4.61 -21.31
N PRO A 119 -42.07 -4.77 -22.62
CA PRO A 119 -42.68 -3.94 -23.66
C PRO A 119 -44.20 -4.17 -23.70
N ARG A 120 -44.96 -3.07 -23.87
CA ARG A 120 -46.39 -3.11 -24.19
C ARG A 120 -46.60 -3.30 -25.68
#